data_AF-A0A7Y3U658-F1
#
_entry.id   AF-A0A7Y3U658-F1
#
_cell.length_a   1.000
_cell.length_b   1.000
_cell.length_c   1.000
_cell.angle_alpha   90.00
_cell.angle_beta   90.00
_cell.angle_gamma   90.00
#
_symmetry.space_group_name_H-M   'P 1'
#
loop_
_entity.id
_entity.type
_entity.pdbx_description
1 polymer ?
#
loop_
_entity_poly.entity_id
_entity_poly.type
_entity_poly.pdbx_seq_one_letter_code
_entity_poly.pdbx_strand_id
1 'polypeptide(L)'
;MKSLENSIDSCLVFFSFPEEEWISMRTTNIVKGLNKEFKRRTKPMEIVAGENSCYRLLAFIPLRIELAWRTAPIGKMNANLPFFR
;
A
#
# COMPACT_ATOMS: atom_id res chain seq x y z
N MET A 1 21.50 10.36 -12.83
CA MET A 1 20.43 10.39 -11.81
C MET A 1 19.15 11.03 -12.39
N LYS A 2 18.75 10.67 -13.62
CA LYS A 2 17.69 11.36 -14.37
C LYS A 2 16.26 11.03 -13.90
N SER A 3 16.07 9.90 -13.21
CA SER A 3 14.72 9.49 -12.79
C SER A 3 14.17 10.33 -11.64
N LEU A 4 15.03 10.81 -10.75
CA LEU A 4 14.59 11.55 -9.56
C LEU A 4 14.23 13.01 -9.90
N GLU A 5 15.06 13.66 -10.73
CA GLU A 5 14.82 15.02 -11.22
C GLU A 5 13.49 15.09 -11.99
N ASN A 6 13.19 14.08 -12.81
CA ASN A 6 11.96 14.03 -13.60
C ASN A 6 10.70 13.73 -12.78
N SER A 7 10.82 13.15 -11.59
CA SER A 7 9.69 12.76 -10.75
C SER A 7 9.52 13.65 -9.51
N ILE A 8 10.31 14.73 -9.39
CA ILE A 8 10.33 15.58 -8.20
C ILE A 8 8.94 16.17 -7.91
N ASP A 9 8.25 16.68 -8.93
CA ASP A 9 6.91 17.26 -8.78
C ASP A 9 5.91 16.23 -8.27
N SER A 10 5.97 15.00 -8.80
CA SER A 10 5.13 13.89 -8.32
C SER A 10 5.47 13.46 -6.89
N CYS A 11 6.74 13.56 -6.49
CA CYS A 11 7.17 13.27 -5.11
C CYS A 11 6.74 14.34 -4.11
N LEU A 12 6.36 15.54 -4.54
CA LEU A 12 5.96 16.66 -3.69
C LEU A 12 4.43 16.82 -3.57
N VAL A 13 3.64 16.09 -4.36
CA VAL A 13 2.17 16.14 -4.33
C VAL A 13 1.60 15.90 -2.92
N PHE A 14 2.28 15.15 -2.05
CA PHE A 14 1.77 14.89 -0.70
C PHE A 14 1.60 16.18 0.14
N PHE A 15 2.32 17.27 -0.17
CA PHE A 15 2.18 18.55 0.50
C PHE A 15 0.83 19.24 0.24
N SER A 16 0.06 18.82 -0.78
CA SER A 16 -1.27 19.37 -1.05
C SER A 16 -2.37 18.81 -0.14
N PHE A 17 -2.04 17.91 0.78
CA PHE A 17 -2.97 17.24 1.69
C PHE A 17 -2.70 17.65 3.16
N PRO A 18 -3.58 17.33 4.11
CA PRO A 18 -3.37 17.61 5.53
C PRO A 18 -2.13 16.89 6.12
N GLU A 19 -1.49 17.49 7.12
CA GLU A 19 -0.25 16.99 7.72
C GLU A 19 -0.42 15.61 8.38
N GLU A 20 -1.62 15.33 8.89
CA GLU A 20 -1.99 14.03 9.47
C GLU A 20 -1.85 12.88 8.46
N GLU A 21 -1.98 13.17 7.16
CA GLU A 21 -1.93 12.18 6.08
C GLU A 21 -0.54 12.05 5.44
N TRP A 22 0.36 13.02 5.67
CA TRP A 22 1.68 13.05 5.02
C TRP A 22 2.50 11.80 5.31
N ILE A 23 2.43 11.25 6.53
CA ILE A 23 3.17 10.03 6.88
C ILE A 23 2.58 8.82 6.15
N SER A 24 1.25 8.76 6.02
CA SER A 24 0.60 7.68 5.29
C SER A 24 0.98 7.73 3.82
N MET A 25 0.96 8.91 3.21
CA MET A 25 1.28 9.08 1.79
C MET A 25 2.77 8.94 1.45
N ARG A 26 3.67 9.40 2.33
CA ARG A 26 5.11 9.24 2.13
C ARG A 26 5.56 7.78 2.27
N THR A 27 4.78 6.95 2.96
CA THR A 27 5.14 5.54 3.17
C THR A 27 4.40 4.63 2.19
N THR A 28 5.15 3.84 1.42
CA THR A 28 4.57 2.80 0.56
C THR A 28 4.27 1.50 1.32
N ASN A 29 4.23 1.55 2.67
CA ASN A 29 4.12 0.37 3.53
C ASN A 29 2.83 -0.42 3.28
N ILE A 30 1.72 0.28 3.05
CA ILE A 30 0.41 -0.30 2.76
C ILE A 30 0.47 -1.09 1.44
N VAL A 31 0.94 -0.44 0.37
CA VAL A 31 1.08 -1.06 -0.97
C VAL A 31 2.11 -2.19 -0.98
N LYS A 32 3.24 -2.01 -0.29
CA LYS A 32 4.27 -3.05 -0.11
C LYS A 32 3.71 -4.26 0.66
N GLY A 33 2.92 -4.03 1.70
CA GLY A 33 2.24 -5.07 2.46
C GLY A 33 1.25 -5.85 1.61
N LEU A 34 0.42 -5.16 0.82
CA LEU A 34 -0.51 -5.77 -0.12
C LEU A 34 0.22 -6.65 -1.16
N ASN A 35 1.28 -6.12 -1.78
CA ASN A 35 2.10 -6.87 -2.75
C ASN A 35 2.79 -8.08 -2.11
N LYS A 36 3.25 -7.96 -0.86
CA LYS A 36 3.82 -9.06 -0.10
C LYS A 36 2.77 -10.16 0.12
N GLU A 37 1.53 -9.78 0.43
CA GLU A 37 0.43 -10.73 0.62
C GLU A 37 0.06 -11.45 -0.68
N PHE A 38 0.03 -10.74 -1.81
CA PHE A 38 -0.14 -11.36 -3.13
C PHE A 38 0.92 -12.42 -3.37
N LYS A 39 2.21 -12.05 -3.25
CA LYS A 39 3.34 -12.97 -3.43
C LYS A 39 3.26 -14.16 -2.47
N ARG A 40 2.86 -13.94 -1.22
CA ARG A 40 2.72 -15.02 -0.22
C ARG A 40 1.67 -16.06 -0.64
N ARG A 41 0.55 -15.62 -1.22
CA ARG A 41 -0.56 -16.49 -1.63
C ARG A 41 -0.32 -17.19 -2.96
N THR A 42 0.35 -16.53 -3.90
CA THR A 42 0.63 -17.10 -5.23
C THR A 42 1.88 -17.96 -5.26
N LYS A 43 2.86 -17.73 -4.36
CA LYS A 43 4.09 -18.55 -4.28
C LYS A 43 3.84 -20.06 -4.20
N PRO A 44 2.95 -20.60 -3.34
CA PRO A 44 2.69 -22.04 -3.28
C PRO A 44 1.85 -22.57 -4.44
N MET A 45 1.24 -21.70 -5.27
CA MET A 45 0.43 -22.16 -6.39
C MET A 45 1.28 -22.61 -7.57
N GLU A 46 2.50 -22.06 -7.72
CA GLU A 46 3.45 -22.24 -8.83
C GLU A 46 2.90 -21.85 -10.22
N ILE A 47 1.70 -22.31 -10.56
CA ILE A 47 0.92 -21.97 -11.74
C ILE A 47 -0.52 -21.65 -11.32
N VAL A 48 -1.03 -20.50 -11.77
CA VAL A 48 -2.43 -20.11 -11.56
C VAL A 48 -3.31 -20.67 -12.66
N ALA A 49 -4.51 -21.17 -12.32
CA ALA A 49 -5.44 -21.81 -13.24
C ALA A 49 -6.14 -20.79 -14.18
N GLY A 50 -5.39 -20.18 -15.08
CA GLY A 50 -5.86 -19.22 -16.09
C GLY A 50 -6.16 -17.81 -15.57
N GLU A 51 -6.50 -16.91 -16.50
CA GLU A 51 -6.69 -15.47 -16.24
C GLU A 51 -7.80 -15.18 -15.23
N ASN A 52 -8.92 -15.90 -15.32
CA ASN A 52 -10.04 -15.74 -14.38
C ASN A 52 -9.65 -16.00 -12.93
N SER A 53 -8.74 -16.96 -12.69
CA SER A 53 -8.22 -17.24 -11.35
C SER A 53 -7.32 -16.10 -10.86
N CYS A 54 -6.52 -15.50 -11.74
CA CYS A 54 -5.74 -14.30 -11.44
C CYS A 54 -6.65 -13.13 -11.04
N TYR A 55 -7.70 -12.85 -11.82
CA TYR A 55 -8.64 -11.77 -11.51
C TYR A 55 -9.35 -11.99 -10.17
N ARG A 56 -9.74 -13.23 -9.86
CA ARG A 56 -10.34 -13.57 -8.56
C ARG A 56 -9.37 -13.29 -7.41
N LEU A 57 -8.09 -13.64 -7.53
CA LEU A 57 -7.10 -13.33 -6.51
C LEU A 57 -6.87 -11.81 -6.37
N LEU A 58 -6.75 -11.12 -7.50
CA LEU A 58 -6.57 -9.66 -7.57
C LEU A 58 -7.75 -8.90 -6.96
N ALA A 59 -8.97 -9.40 -7.07
CA ALA A 59 -10.14 -8.77 -6.44
C ALA A 59 -10.31 -9.17 -4.97
N PHE A 60 -10.13 -10.45 -4.64
CA PHE A 60 -10.44 -10.98 -3.32
C PHE A 60 -9.43 -10.55 -2.23
N ILE A 61 -8.14 -10.52 -2.56
CA ILE A 61 -7.10 -10.18 -1.58
C ILE A 61 -7.24 -8.72 -1.09
N PRO A 62 -7.38 -7.71 -1.97
CA PRO A 62 -7.62 -6.34 -1.53
C PRO A 62 -8.92 -6.19 -0.76
N LEU A 63 -10.01 -6.83 -1.21
CA LEU A 63 -11.30 -6.76 -0.52
C LEU A 63 -11.21 -7.24 0.93
N ARG A 64 -10.48 -8.34 1.19
CA ARG A 64 -10.25 -8.84 2.55
C ARG A 64 -9.43 -7.90 3.41
N ILE A 65 -8.42 -7.26 2.82
CA ILE A 65 -7.55 -6.32 3.51
C ILE A 65 -8.30 -5.02 3.83
N GLU A 66 -9.11 -4.55 2.89
CA GLU A 66 -9.98 -3.37 3.08
C GLU A 66 -10.90 -3.56 4.29
N LEU A 67 -11.49 -4.74 4.46
CA LEU A 67 -12.32 -5.04 5.63
C LEU A 67 -11.56 -4.87 6.95
N ALA A 68 -10.27 -5.24 6.98
CA ALA A 68 -9.41 -5.03 8.14
C ALA A 68 -8.99 -3.55 8.29
N TRP A 69 -8.82 -2.80 7.20
CA TRP A 69 -8.49 -1.37 7.28
C TRP A 69 -9.67 -0.50 7.72
N ARG A 70 -10.91 -0.92 7.46
CA ARG A 70 -12.11 -0.22 7.97
C ARG A 70 -12.14 -0.11 9.49
N THR A 71 -11.47 -1.01 10.21
CA THR A 71 -11.37 -0.94 11.68
C THR A 71 -10.24 -0.03 12.17
N ALA A 72 -9.34 0.41 11.28
CA ALA A 72 -8.17 1.25 11.57
C ALA A 72 -8.15 2.48 10.65
N PRO A 73 -8.95 3.52 10.94
CA PRO A 73 -9.05 4.71 10.10
C PRO A 73 -7.74 5.50 10.04
N ILE A 74 -7.51 6.13 8.88
CA ILE A 74 -6.38 7.03 8.61
C ILE A 74 -6.40 8.17 9.65
N GLY A 75 -5.22 8.53 10.18
CA GLY A 75 -5.06 9.53 11.23
C GLY A 75 -4.95 8.97 12.66
N LYS A 76 -5.36 7.72 12.92
CA LYS A 76 -5.04 7.02 14.20
C LYS A 76 -3.65 6.37 14.17
N MET A 77 -2.64 7.12 13.71
CA MET A 77 -1.27 6.62 13.78
C MET A 77 -0.84 6.53 15.25
N ASN A 78 -0.28 5.39 15.63
CA ASN A 78 0.33 5.23 16.94
C ASN A 78 1.40 6.32 17.12
N ALA A 79 1.26 7.16 18.15
CA ALA A 79 2.23 8.19 18.53
C ALA A 79 3.65 7.63 18.82
N ASN A 80 3.79 6.30 18.89
CA ASN A 80 5.05 5.58 19.08
C ASN A 80 5.85 5.38 17.78
N LEU A 81 5.42 5.93 16.64
CA LEU A 81 6.26 5.92 15.44
C LEU A 81 7.47 6.84 15.65
N PRO A 82 8.69 6.42 15.27
CA PRO A 82 9.93 7.16 15.53
C PRO A 82 10.02 8.53 14.83
N PHE A 83 9.03 8.89 14.02
CA PHE A 83 8.93 10.19 13.34
C PHE A 83 8.22 11.27 14.18
N PHE A 84 7.55 10.89 15.28
CA PHE A 84 6.85 11.81 16.19
C PHE A 84 7.60 12.06 17.52
N ARG A 85 8.86 11.62 17.63
CA ARG A 85 9.76 11.94 18.75
C ARG A 85 10.75 13.01 18.38
#